data_AF-A0A1G6KL40-F1
#
_entry.id   AF-A0A1G6KL40-F1
#
_cell.length_a   1.000
_cell.length_b   1.000
_cell.length_c   1.000
_cell.angle_alpha   90.00
_cell.angle_beta   90.00
_cell.angle_gamma   90.00
#
_symmetry.space_group_name_H-M   'P 1'
#
loop_
_entity.id
_entity.type
_entity.pdbx_description
1 polymer ?
#
loop_
_entity_poly.entity_id
_entity_poly.type
_entity_poly.pdbx_seq_one_letter_code
_entity_poly.pdbx_strand_id
1 'polypeptide(L)'
;MVRIKLIILGVILVLISAPLFAQYDFDMHAKQVVAQTNFVDHKLERHIVPFGFSNQQPLLNITFGPWMYAYQRFLSPQISASCLYGPSCSEYSRHLFHEVNPLKAFLSTIDRLMRCNRISATDIRLIQVDPKTGKKLETVNYYRFNHK
;
A
#
# COMPACT_ATOMS: atom_id res chain seq x y z
N MET A 1 34.33 24.46 38.51
CA MET A 1 33.92 23.14 37.97
C MET A 1 32.40 22.95 37.88
N VAL A 2 31.60 23.46 38.81
CA VAL A 2 30.11 23.35 38.82
C VAL A 2 29.43 24.05 37.64
N ARG A 3 29.90 25.25 37.25
CA ARG A 3 29.33 26.03 36.13
C ARG A 3 29.46 25.32 34.77
N ILE A 4 30.57 24.62 34.53
CA ILE A 4 30.80 23.86 33.29
C ILE A 4 29.86 22.65 33.21
N LYS A 5 29.64 21.95 34.34
CA LYS A 5 28.69 20.82 34.38
C LYS A 5 27.24 21.25 34.10
N LEU A 6 26.82 22.43 34.57
CA LEU A 6 25.50 22.99 34.29
C LEU A 6 25.30 23.35 32.81
N ILE A 7 26.32 23.92 32.17
CA ILE A 7 26.27 24.26 30.74
C ILE A 7 26.18 22.98 29.90
N ILE A 8 26.99 21.96 30.21
CA ILE A 8 26.95 20.67 29.51
C ILE A 8 25.58 19.98 29.69
N LEU A 9 25.02 19.99 30.91
CA LEU A 9 23.69 19.43 31.17
C LEU A 9 22.60 20.16 30.38
N GLY A 10 22.67 21.49 30.30
CA GLY A 10 21.72 22.30 29.52
C GLY A 10 21.79 22.02 28.02
N VAL A 11 23.00 21.90 27.45
CA VAL A 11 23.19 21.54 26.03
C VAL A 11 22.66 20.14 25.74
N ILE A 12 22.92 19.17 26.62
CA ILE A 12 22.38 17.80 26.48
C ILE A 12 20.85 17.80 26.52
N LEU A 13 20.23 18.57 27.43
CA LEU A 13 18.77 18.67 27.54
C LEU A 13 18.14 19.27 26.26
N VAL A 14 18.79 20.27 25.65
CA VAL A 14 18.34 20.90 24.40
C VAL A 14 18.50 19.95 23.20
N LEU A 15 19.59 19.18 23.14
CA LEU A 15 19.80 18.20 22.06
C LEU A 15 18.81 17.03 22.11
N ILE A 16 18.34 16.66 23.31
CA ILE A 16 17.35 15.58 23.49
C ILE A 16 15.92 16.04 23.12
N SER A 17 15.59 17.33 23.25
CA SER A 17 14.24 17.84 22.98
C SER A 17 13.98 18.22 21.51
N ALA A 18 15.03 18.54 20.75
CA ALA A 18 14.93 18.87 19.32
C ALA A 18 14.18 17.84 18.43
N PRO A 19 14.36 16.50 18.57
CA PRO A 19 13.67 15.54 17.72
C PRO A 19 12.15 15.45 17.97
N LEU A 20 11.65 15.92 19.12
CA LEU A 20 10.21 15.86 19.45
C LEU A 20 9.38 16.84 18.62
N PHE A 21 9.93 18.00 18.26
CA PHE A 21 9.22 19.01 17.45
C PHE A 21 9.02 18.54 16.00
N ALA A 22 9.96 17.76 15.45
CA ALA A 22 9.86 17.26 14.08
C ALA A 22 8.75 16.21 13.91
N GLN A 23 8.47 15.42 14.94
CA GLN A 23 7.42 14.40 14.90
C GLN A 23 6.00 15.00 15.02
N TYR A 24 5.88 16.16 15.69
CA TYR A 24 4.59 16.81 15.92
C TYR A 24 3.99 17.42 14.65
N ASP A 25 4.80 18.06 13.80
CA ASP A 25 4.33 18.75 12.59
C ASP A 25 3.82 17.79 11.50
N PHE A 26 4.48 16.62 11.35
CA PHE A 26 4.07 15.60 10.39
C PHE A 26 2.70 14.98 10.73
N ASP A 27 2.38 14.79 12.02
CA ASP A 27 1.10 14.23 12.47
C ASP A 27 -0.08 15.13 12.08
N MET A 28 0.09 16.46 12.15
CA MET A 28 -0.97 17.42 11.85
C MET A 28 -1.28 17.50 10.35
N HIS A 29 -0.25 17.51 9.50
CA HIS A 29 -0.43 17.49 8.04
C HIS A 29 -1.02 16.15 7.56
N ALA A 30 -0.57 15.03 8.14
CA ALA A 30 -1.12 13.71 7.85
C ALA A 30 -2.60 13.61 8.24
N LYS A 31 -3.01 14.15 9.39
CA LYS A 31 -4.43 14.21 9.80
C LYS A 31 -5.28 15.03 8.84
N GLN A 32 -4.77 16.16 8.34
CA GLN A 32 -5.53 17.01 7.41
C GLN A 32 -5.72 16.35 6.04
N VAL A 33 -4.68 15.71 5.49
CA VAL A 33 -4.79 14.96 4.23
C VAL A 33 -5.77 13.78 4.39
N VAL A 34 -5.70 13.06 5.51
CA VAL A 34 -6.62 11.94 5.81
C VAL A 34 -8.07 12.40 6.01
N ALA A 35 -8.29 13.57 6.60
CA ALA A 35 -9.62 14.15 6.79
C ALA A 35 -10.25 14.64 5.47
N GLN A 36 -9.42 14.98 4.47
CA GLN A 36 -9.88 15.45 3.16
C GLN A 36 -10.20 14.29 2.20
N THR A 37 -9.56 13.14 2.37
CA THR A 37 -9.86 11.94 1.61
C THR A 37 -11.08 11.24 2.22
N ASN A 38 -12.24 11.42 1.60
CA ASN A 38 -13.40 10.56 1.85
C ASN A 38 -13.09 9.15 1.33
N PHE A 39 -12.41 8.35 2.14
CA PHE A 39 -12.22 6.94 1.91
C PHE A 39 -13.59 6.26 1.95
N VAL A 40 -14.26 6.17 0.80
CA VAL A 40 -15.49 5.39 0.70
C VAL A 40 -15.12 3.93 0.95
N ASP A 41 -15.49 3.45 2.13
CA ASP A 41 -15.36 2.04 2.52
C ASP A 41 -16.27 1.21 1.62
N HIS A 42 -15.72 0.74 0.51
CA HIS A 42 -16.35 -0.31 -0.25
C HIS A 42 -16.27 -1.59 0.57
N LYS A 43 -17.46 -2.15 0.85
CA LYS A 43 -17.68 -3.48 1.39
C LYS A 43 -16.62 -4.43 0.82
N LEU A 44 -15.85 -5.05 1.71
CA LEU A 44 -14.78 -5.98 1.37
C LEU A 44 -15.38 -7.20 0.62
N GLU A 45 -15.54 -7.11 -0.70
CA GLU A 45 -15.87 -8.27 -1.52
C GLU A 45 -14.65 -9.19 -1.50
N ARG A 46 -14.83 -10.35 -0.87
CA ARG A 46 -13.76 -11.33 -0.64
C ARG A 46 -13.72 -12.27 -1.84
N HIS A 47 -13.06 -11.89 -2.92
CA HIS A 47 -12.68 -12.84 -3.96
C HIS A 47 -11.23 -13.26 -3.76
N ILE A 48 -11.04 -14.53 -3.37
CA ILE A 48 -9.73 -15.09 -3.09
C ILE A 48 -9.17 -15.66 -4.40
N VAL A 49 -7.86 -15.50 -4.64
CA VAL A 49 -7.13 -16.20 -5.68
C VAL A 49 -7.25 -17.68 -5.39
N PRO A 50 -7.94 -18.42 -6.25
CA PRO A 50 -8.16 -19.82 -5.96
C PRO A 50 -6.85 -20.57 -6.27
N PHE A 51 -6.53 -21.58 -5.46
CA PHE A 51 -5.25 -22.27 -5.53
C PHE A 51 -5.18 -23.09 -6.82
N GLY A 52 -4.16 -22.88 -7.66
CA GLY A 52 -3.90 -23.74 -8.82
C GLY A 52 -4.65 -23.41 -10.12
N PHE A 53 -4.76 -22.13 -10.52
CA PHE A 53 -5.63 -21.71 -11.65
C PHE A 53 -5.00 -21.51 -13.04
N SER A 54 -3.68 -21.32 -13.16
CA SER A 54 -3.05 -21.12 -14.47
C SER A 54 -2.59 -22.45 -15.08
N ASN A 55 -3.18 -22.80 -16.22
CA ASN A 55 -2.80 -23.96 -17.04
C ASN A 55 -1.55 -23.69 -17.89
N GLN A 56 -1.11 -22.42 -18.02
CA GLN A 56 0.06 -22.05 -18.81
C GLN A 56 1.40 -22.43 -18.13
N GLN A 57 1.50 -22.34 -16.80
CA GLN A 57 2.77 -22.52 -16.05
C GLN A 57 2.51 -23.17 -14.67
N PRO A 58 2.31 -24.50 -14.61
CA PRO A 58 1.86 -25.18 -13.39
C PRO A 58 2.85 -25.05 -12.22
N LEU A 59 4.17 -25.08 -12.49
CA LEU A 59 5.20 -24.98 -11.47
C LEU A 59 5.19 -23.61 -10.76
N LEU A 60 5.17 -22.52 -11.53
CA LEU A 60 5.16 -21.16 -10.96
C LEU A 60 3.88 -20.88 -10.17
N ASN A 61 2.77 -21.47 -10.60
CA ASN A 61 1.49 -21.32 -9.93
C ASN A 61 1.47 -22.00 -8.56
N ILE A 62 2.08 -23.18 -8.43
CA ILE A 62 2.24 -23.88 -7.15
C ILE A 62 3.17 -23.10 -6.21
N THR A 63 4.17 -22.37 -6.74
CA THR A 63 5.03 -21.54 -5.91
C THR A 63 4.34 -20.26 -5.49
N PHE A 64 3.91 -19.40 -6.42
CA PHE A 64 3.43 -18.04 -6.11
C PHE A 64 1.96 -17.98 -5.68
N GLY A 65 1.14 -18.93 -6.12
CA GLY A 65 -0.27 -19.03 -5.76
C GLY A 65 -0.53 -19.13 -4.25
N PRO A 66 0.13 -20.04 -3.50
CA PRO A 66 -0.05 -20.12 -2.04
C PRO A 66 0.40 -18.87 -1.29
N TRP A 67 1.46 -18.18 -1.73
CA TRP A 67 1.86 -16.89 -1.14
C TRP A 67 0.76 -15.84 -1.29
N MET A 68 0.20 -15.75 -2.50
CA MET A 68 -0.88 -14.80 -2.79
C MET A 68 -2.15 -15.16 -2.02
N TYR A 69 -2.49 -16.45 -1.93
CA TYR A 69 -3.60 -16.95 -1.12
C TYR A 69 -3.42 -16.62 0.36
N ALA A 70 -2.24 -16.85 0.93
CA ALA A 70 -1.92 -16.53 2.31
C ALA A 70 -2.04 -15.02 2.57
N TYR A 71 -1.54 -14.18 1.67
CA TYR A 71 -1.75 -12.74 1.75
C TYR A 71 -3.24 -12.39 1.79
N GLN A 72 -4.05 -12.89 0.85
CA GLN A 72 -5.47 -12.49 0.78
C GLN A 72 -6.31 -13.07 1.93
N ARG A 73 -5.96 -14.26 2.42
CA ARG A 73 -6.70 -14.94 3.49
C ARG A 73 -6.34 -14.42 4.87
N PHE A 74 -5.07 -14.14 5.13
CA PHE A 74 -4.59 -13.81 6.46
C PHE A 74 -4.18 -12.35 6.60
N LEU A 75 -3.41 -11.80 5.66
CA LEU A 75 -2.87 -10.44 5.79
C LEU A 75 -3.90 -9.38 5.40
N SER A 76 -4.58 -9.55 4.25
CA SER A 76 -5.53 -8.56 3.72
C SER A 76 -6.68 -8.23 4.69
N PRO A 77 -7.27 -9.17 5.45
CA PRO A 77 -8.32 -8.85 6.42
C PRO A 77 -7.79 -8.14 7.67
N GLN A 78 -6.54 -8.38 8.04
CA GLN A 78 -5.90 -7.71 9.19
C GLN A 78 -5.47 -6.28 8.86
N ILE A 79 -5.18 -6.01 7.59
CA ILE A 79 -4.88 -4.68 7.10
C ILE A 79 -6.20 -3.93 6.92
N SER A 80 -6.67 -3.24 7.97
CA SER A 80 -7.83 -2.33 7.95
C SER A 80 -7.58 -1.04 7.13
N ALA A 81 -6.65 -1.06 6.18
CA ALA A 81 -6.31 0.11 5.39
C ALA A 81 -7.33 0.29 4.26
N SER A 82 -7.92 1.49 4.19
CA SER A 82 -8.65 1.89 2.99
C SER A 82 -7.67 1.89 1.82
N CYS A 83 -7.90 1.00 0.85
CA CYS A 83 -7.02 0.87 -0.29
C CYS A 83 -7.08 2.14 -1.14
N LEU A 84 -5.90 2.70 -1.43
CA LEU A 84 -5.73 3.93 -2.21
C LEU A 84 -6.13 3.78 -3.68
N TYR A 85 -6.12 2.54 -4.18
CA TYR A 85 -6.34 2.22 -5.57
C TYR A 85 -7.70 1.55 -5.79
N GLY A 86 -8.26 1.75 -6.98
CA GLY A 86 -9.47 1.09 -7.48
C GLY A 86 -9.14 0.26 -8.74
N PRO A 87 -9.48 -1.04 -8.80
CA PRO A 87 -9.97 -1.91 -7.72
C PRO A 87 -8.95 -2.07 -6.58
N SER A 88 -9.34 -2.68 -5.45
CA SER A 88 -8.43 -2.90 -4.32
C SER A 88 -7.19 -3.71 -4.72
N CYS A 89 -6.10 -3.62 -3.95
CA CYS A 89 -4.89 -4.39 -4.25
C CYS A 89 -5.13 -5.91 -4.28
N SER A 90 -6.05 -6.41 -3.43
CA SER A 90 -6.44 -7.82 -3.40
C SER A 90 -7.26 -8.24 -4.63
N GLU A 91 -8.22 -7.43 -5.07
CA GLU A 91 -8.97 -7.72 -6.30
C GLU A 91 -8.09 -7.56 -7.54
N TYR A 92 -7.26 -6.52 -7.55
CA TYR A 92 -6.27 -6.31 -8.60
C TYR A 92 -5.36 -7.53 -8.75
N SER A 93 -4.79 -8.04 -7.66
CA SER A 93 -3.91 -9.22 -7.72
C SER A 93 -4.67 -10.43 -8.25
N ARG A 94 -5.93 -10.61 -7.86
CA ARG A 94 -6.76 -11.70 -8.38
C ARG A 94 -6.89 -11.62 -9.90
N HIS A 95 -7.30 -10.47 -10.43
CA HIS A 95 -7.39 -10.26 -11.88
C HIS A 95 -6.03 -10.48 -12.57
N LEU A 96 -4.95 -10.01 -11.96
CA LEU A 96 -3.62 -10.10 -12.53
C LEU A 96 -3.14 -11.55 -12.66
N PHE A 97 -3.37 -12.38 -11.63
CA PHE A 97 -3.04 -13.81 -11.67
C PHE A 97 -3.89 -14.61 -12.67
N HIS A 98 -5.04 -14.09 -13.11
CA HIS A 98 -5.85 -14.67 -14.19
C HIS A 98 -5.38 -14.25 -15.59
N GLU A 99 -4.82 -13.05 -15.74
CA GLU A 99 -4.53 -12.46 -17.05
C GLU A 99 -3.05 -12.51 -17.46
N VAL A 100 -2.11 -12.57 -16.51
CA VAL A 100 -0.66 -12.58 -16.79
C VAL A 100 0.08 -13.70 -16.07
N ASN A 101 1.33 -13.93 -16.48
CA ASN A 101 2.21 -14.95 -15.88
C ASN A 101 2.31 -14.79 -14.35
N PRO A 102 2.27 -15.88 -13.56
CA PRO A 102 2.23 -15.80 -12.08
C PRO A 102 3.37 -14.99 -11.46
N LEU A 103 4.60 -15.09 -12.01
CA LEU A 103 5.74 -14.30 -11.53
C LEU A 103 5.53 -12.79 -11.76
N LYS A 104 5.08 -12.42 -12.96
CA LYS A 104 4.77 -11.01 -13.30
C LYS A 104 3.62 -10.51 -12.44
N ALA A 105 2.59 -11.34 -12.24
CA ALA A 105 1.46 -11.02 -11.39
C ALA A 105 1.91 -10.79 -9.94
N PHE A 106 2.77 -11.66 -9.41
CA PHE A 106 3.30 -11.57 -8.06
C PHE A 106 4.11 -10.28 -7.84
N LEU A 107 5.10 -10.01 -8.71
CA LEU A 107 5.95 -8.82 -8.59
C LEU A 107 5.16 -7.51 -8.71
N SER A 108 4.22 -7.47 -9.65
CA SER A 108 3.35 -6.29 -9.87
C SER A 108 2.36 -6.09 -8.72
N THR A 109 1.93 -7.16 -8.07
CA THR A 109 1.11 -7.09 -6.86
C THR A 109 1.93 -6.51 -5.70
N ILE A 110 3.16 -7.01 -5.48
CA ILE A 110 4.04 -6.50 -4.44
C ILE A 110 4.33 -5.01 -4.64
N ASP A 111 4.71 -4.61 -5.86
CA ASP A 111 4.95 -3.20 -6.20
C ASP A 111 3.75 -2.32 -5.82
N ARG A 112 2.54 -2.71 -6.23
CA ARG A 112 1.32 -1.97 -5.87
C ARG A 112 1.07 -1.94 -4.36
N LEU A 113 1.31 -3.04 -3.64
CA LEU A 113 1.18 -3.09 -2.18
C LEU A 113 2.15 -2.14 -1.49
N MET A 114 3.40 -2.08 -1.94
CA MET A 114 4.41 -1.16 -1.38
C MET A 114 4.01 0.30 -1.55
N ARG A 115 3.38 0.65 -2.68
CA ARG A 115 2.84 2.00 -2.93
C ARG A 115 1.44 2.23 -2.33
N CYS A 116 0.80 1.23 -1.75
CA CYS A 116 -0.53 1.34 -1.18
C CYS A 116 -0.44 1.71 0.30
N ASN A 117 0.02 2.93 0.57
CA ASN A 117 0.16 3.48 1.91
C ASN A 117 -0.26 4.97 1.94
N ARG A 118 -0.35 5.55 3.15
CA ARG A 118 -0.79 6.95 3.33
C ARG A 118 0.18 7.98 2.76
N ILE A 119 1.49 7.71 2.75
CA ILE A 119 2.51 8.63 2.22
C ILE A 119 2.34 8.75 0.70
N SER A 120 2.12 7.64 0.02
CA SER A 120 1.84 7.63 -1.42
C SER A 120 0.52 8.30 -1.79
N ALA A 121 -0.42 8.47 -0.84
CA ALA A 121 -1.66 9.20 -1.09
C ALA A 121 -1.40 10.69 -1.37
N THR A 122 -0.39 11.27 -0.74
CA THR A 122 -0.03 12.69 -0.88
C THR A 122 0.51 13.03 -2.28
N ASP A 123 1.13 12.07 -2.96
CA ASP A 123 1.73 12.26 -4.30
C ASP A 123 0.75 11.97 -5.45
N ILE A 124 -0.48 11.54 -5.16
CA ILE A 124 -1.46 11.26 -6.22
C ILE A 124 -2.03 12.56 -6.77
N ARG A 125 -1.89 12.74 -8.09
CA ARG A 125 -2.52 13.84 -8.80
C ARG A 125 -4.04 13.64 -8.86
N LEU A 126 -4.80 14.69 -8.54
CA LEU A 126 -6.27 14.68 -8.56
C LEU A 126 -6.86 14.22 -9.91
N ILE A 127 -6.17 14.49 -11.03
CA ILE A 127 -6.61 14.05 -12.37
C ILE A 127 -6.61 12.52 -12.56
N GLN A 128 -5.88 11.79 -11.71
CA GLN A 128 -5.78 10.32 -11.74
C GLN A 128 -6.75 9.64 -10.77
N VAL A 129 -7.50 10.44 -10.01
CA VAL A 129 -8.47 9.98 -9.01
C VAL A 129 -9.84 9.97 -9.65
N ASP A 130 -10.56 8.87 -9.50
CA ASP A 130 -11.96 8.80 -9.93
C ASP A 130 -12.82 9.70 -9.02
N PRO A 131 -13.56 10.68 -9.57
CA PRO A 131 -14.38 11.59 -8.79
C PRO A 131 -15.51 10.89 -8.03
N LYS A 132 -15.91 9.68 -8.43
CA LYS A 132 -16.97 8.92 -7.75
C LYS A 132 -16.45 8.12 -6.56
N THR A 133 -15.29 7.47 -6.71
CA THR A 133 -14.76 6.54 -5.71
C THR A 133 -13.67 7.16 -4.83
N GLY A 134 -13.07 8.28 -5.26
CA GLY A 134 -11.95 8.91 -4.56
C GLY A 134 -10.66 8.09 -4.60
N LYS A 135 -10.58 7.07 -5.47
CA LYS A 135 -9.43 6.16 -5.59
C LYS A 135 -8.68 6.36 -6.89
N LYS A 136 -7.38 6.08 -6.86
CA LYS A 136 -6.56 6.05 -8.07
C LYS A 136 -6.91 4.82 -8.91
N LEU A 137 -7.38 5.04 -10.14
CA LEU A 137 -7.76 3.94 -11.02
C LEU A 137 -6.51 3.29 -11.63
N GLU A 138 -6.30 2.02 -11.30
CA GLU A 138 -5.20 1.22 -11.86
C GLU A 138 -5.70 -0.20 -12.11
N THR A 139 -5.89 -0.55 -13.38
CA THR A 139 -6.37 -1.86 -13.81
C THR A 139 -5.24 -2.70 -14.40
N VAL A 140 -5.49 -3.99 -14.58
CA VAL A 140 -4.53 -4.97 -15.14
C VAL A 140 -4.11 -4.65 -16.59
N ASN A 141 -4.82 -3.76 -17.28
CA ASN A 141 -4.55 -3.36 -18.67
C ASN A 141 -3.12 -2.89 -18.91
N TYR A 142 -2.47 -2.27 -17.91
CA TYR A 142 -1.07 -1.84 -18.01
C TYR A 142 -0.11 -2.99 -18.39
N TYR A 143 -0.45 -4.22 -18.00
CA TYR A 143 0.39 -5.40 -18.21
C TYR A 143 0.02 -6.22 -19.44
N ARG A 144 -1.07 -5.83 -20.14
CA ARG A 144 -1.60 -6.49 -21.35
C ARG A 144 -0.80 -6.12 -22.62
N PHE A 145 -0.04 -5.02 -22.62
CA PHE A 145 0.57 -4.43 -23.83
C PHE A 145 1.67 -5.25 -24.55
N ASN A 146 2.00 -6.47 -24.11
CA ASN A 146 3.01 -7.30 -24.79
C ASN A 146 2.61 -8.78 -24.82
N HIS A 147 1.51 -9.08 -25.50
CA HIS A 147 1.19 -10.42 -25.98
C HIS A 147 1.20 -10.43 -27.51
N LYS A 148 2.41 -10.45 -28.09
CA LYS A 148 2.69 -11.08 -29.38
C LYS A 148 3.75 -12.15 -29.15
#